data_AF-A0A4Y9M3N4-F1
#
_entry.id   AF-A0A4Y9M3N4-F1
#
_cell.length_a   1.000
_cell.length_b   1.000
_cell.length_c   1.000
_cell.angle_alpha   90.00
_cell.angle_beta   90.00
_cell.angle_gamma   90.00
#
_symmetry.space_group_name_H-M   'P 1'
#
loop_
_entity.id
_entity.type
_entity.pdbx_description
1 polymer ?
#
loop_
_entity_poly.entity_id
_entity_poly.type
_entity_poly.pdbx_seq_one_letter_code
_entity_poly.pdbx_strand_id
1 'polypeptide(L)'
;MSSISLQSDGRTWRFSPLPPVRDAARSQIIAQVQILDDASLSVPATPIKVTSDGPFHSSSGSDGLVGLVGEPTLALPDLQIAGTAVGFTVSAVGYRSVALNGVLPPQPAVFPAEPGVILLDKFQLLDFGQRRLIRNAVTIQGRVFRRIAGAFQPLPGATVAITAATQVPALAGATPLPVPVAGVGITAIANAFAEYRLPPVERFATLTLQVTAPVLGAPVVIVAPPAGSNVVQDFRL
;
A
#
# COMPACT_ATOMS: atom_id res chain seq x y z
N MET A 1 -38.51 4.44 26.51
CA MET A 1 -37.73 5.68 26.70
C MET A 1 -36.54 5.35 27.59
N SER A 2 -35.32 5.65 27.16
CA SER A 2 -34.13 5.47 28.00
C SER A 2 -34.07 6.56 29.07
N SER A 3 -33.74 6.18 30.30
CA SER A 3 -33.47 7.11 31.40
C SER A 3 -32.13 6.74 32.00
N ILE A 4 -31.33 7.73 32.37
CA ILE A 4 -30.10 7.53 33.14
C ILE A 4 -30.34 8.06 34.55
N SER A 5 -29.93 7.26 35.53
CA SER A 5 -29.86 7.66 36.93
C SER A 5 -28.40 7.89 37.30
N LEU A 6 -28.06 9.11 37.74
CA LEU A 6 -26.74 9.44 38.27
C LEU A 6 -26.84 9.61 39.77
N GLN A 7 -25.92 9.03 40.53
CA GLN A 7 -25.78 9.32 41.95
C GLN A 7 -24.66 10.33 42.17
N SER A 8 -25.00 11.45 42.81
CA SER A 8 -24.06 12.49 43.23
C SER A 8 -24.55 13.09 44.55
N ASP A 9 -23.65 13.30 45.51
CA ASP A 9 -23.94 13.87 46.83
C ASP A 9 -25.11 13.19 47.58
N GLY A 10 -25.18 11.86 47.52
CA GLY A 10 -26.25 11.08 48.17
C GLY A 10 -27.64 11.25 47.55
N ARG A 11 -27.75 11.93 46.41
CA ARG A 11 -29.01 12.12 45.66
C ARG A 11 -28.97 11.34 44.35
N THR A 12 -30.12 10.78 43.97
CA THR A 12 -30.31 10.14 42.66
C THR A 12 -30.97 11.13 41.72
N TRP A 13 -30.25 11.55 40.69
CA TRP A 13 -30.73 12.41 39.63
C TRP A 13 -31.24 11.55 38.48
N ARG A 14 -32.49 11.77 38.05
CA ARG A 14 -33.09 11.08 36.90
C ARG A 14 -33.28 12.05 35.75
N PHE A 15 -32.70 11.72 34.60
CA PHE A 15 -32.83 12.51 33.38
C PHE A 15 -33.72 11.74 32.39
N SER A 16 -34.86 12.32 32.02
CA SER A 16 -35.80 11.78 31.02
C SER A 16 -36.70 12.87 30.42
N PRO A 17 -36.88 12.92 29.10
CA PRO A 17 -36.14 12.15 28.10
C PRO A 17 -34.67 12.63 28.03
N LEU A 18 -33.74 11.73 27.76
CA LEU A 18 -32.38 12.16 27.41
C LEU A 18 -32.46 13.00 26.13
N PRO A 19 -31.81 14.18 26.07
CA PRO A 19 -31.62 14.86 24.80
C PRO A 19 -30.98 13.89 23.81
N PRO A 20 -31.43 13.82 22.55
CA PRO A 20 -30.75 13.00 21.55
C PRO A 20 -29.29 13.45 21.47
N VAL A 21 -28.37 12.48 21.54
CA VAL A 21 -26.94 12.74 21.30
C VAL A 21 -26.83 13.25 19.86
N ARG A 22 -26.28 14.46 19.69
CA ARG A 22 -26.01 15.05 18.37
C ARG A 22 -25.22 14.05 17.53
N ASP A 23 -25.54 13.91 16.25
CA ASP A 23 -24.87 12.88 15.41
C ASP A 23 -23.35 13.09 15.28
N ALA A 24 -22.89 14.33 15.36
CA ALA A 24 -21.46 14.67 15.37
C ALA A 24 -20.75 14.42 16.72
N ALA A 25 -21.50 14.04 17.76
CA ALA A 25 -20.99 13.52 19.03
C ALA A 25 -21.01 11.98 19.06
N ARG A 26 -21.27 11.33 17.92
CA ARG A 26 -21.08 9.88 17.73
C ARG A 26 -19.77 9.64 16.99
N SER A 27 -19.24 8.44 17.10
CA SER A 27 -18.12 8.00 16.27
C SER A 27 -18.53 7.98 14.79
N GLN A 28 -17.79 8.71 13.96
CA GLN A 28 -18.00 8.86 12.51
C GLN A 28 -16.73 8.47 11.74
N ILE A 29 -16.89 8.13 10.46
CA ILE A 29 -15.77 8.02 9.53
C ILE A 29 -15.36 9.44 9.14
N ILE A 30 -14.11 9.78 9.43
CA ILE A 30 -13.55 11.12 9.17
C ILE A 30 -12.93 11.18 7.79
N ALA A 31 -12.13 10.17 7.47
CA ALA A 31 -11.48 10.03 6.18
C ALA A 31 -11.35 8.56 5.82
N GLN A 32 -11.42 8.24 4.53
CA GLN A 32 -11.28 6.87 4.04
C GLN A 32 -10.51 6.79 2.72
N VAL A 33 -9.95 5.61 2.47
CA VAL A 33 -9.30 5.24 1.21
C VAL A 33 -9.38 3.73 1.00
N GLN A 34 -9.60 3.31 -0.23
CA GLN A 34 -9.48 1.91 -0.63
C GLN A 34 -8.05 1.64 -1.09
N ILE A 35 -7.37 0.72 -0.42
CA ILE A 35 -5.99 0.35 -0.70
C ILE A 35 -5.92 -0.91 -1.54
N LEU A 36 -5.12 -0.84 -2.60
CA LEU A 36 -4.86 -1.95 -3.52
C LEU A 36 -3.35 -2.15 -3.67
N ASP A 37 -2.94 -3.40 -3.86
CA ASP A 37 -1.62 -3.77 -4.35
C ASP A 37 -1.43 -3.23 -5.77
N ASP A 38 -0.27 -2.64 -6.05
CA ASP A 38 0.03 -2.04 -7.35
C ASP A 38 0.09 -3.04 -8.50
N ALA A 39 0.42 -4.30 -8.20
CA ALA A 39 0.65 -5.35 -9.18
C ALA A 39 -0.58 -6.26 -9.40
N SER A 40 -1.17 -6.78 -8.33
CA SER A 40 -2.33 -7.68 -8.38
C SER A 40 -3.65 -6.93 -8.40
N LEU A 41 -3.66 -5.65 -8.02
CA LEU A 41 -4.87 -4.81 -7.96
C LEU A 41 -5.94 -5.36 -7.01
N SER A 42 -5.52 -6.26 -6.13
CA SER A 42 -6.31 -6.80 -5.03
C SER A 42 -5.88 -6.13 -3.73
N VAL A 43 -6.59 -6.42 -2.65
CA VAL A 43 -6.12 -6.04 -1.30
C VAL A 43 -4.73 -6.65 -1.06
N PRO A 44 -3.78 -5.89 -0.49
CA PRO A 44 -2.50 -6.44 -0.04
C PRO A 44 -2.70 -7.68 0.86
N ALA A 45 -1.97 -8.76 0.58
CA ALA A 45 -2.02 -9.97 1.40
C ALA A 45 -1.45 -9.79 2.81
N THR A 46 -0.66 -8.72 3.01
CA THR A 46 -0.11 -8.34 4.30
C THR A 46 -1.02 -7.34 5.01
N PRO A 47 -1.14 -7.40 6.35
CA PRO A 47 -1.92 -6.42 7.10
C PRO A 47 -1.50 -4.99 6.79
N ILE A 48 -2.49 -4.14 6.54
CA ILE A 48 -2.29 -2.70 6.33
C ILE A 48 -2.29 -2.02 7.69
N LYS A 49 -1.31 -1.15 7.92
CA LYS A 49 -1.22 -0.30 9.10
C LYS A 49 -1.51 1.14 8.70
N VAL A 50 -2.39 1.78 9.46
CA VAL A 50 -2.68 3.21 9.38
C VAL A 50 -2.11 3.91 10.60
N THR A 51 -1.47 5.06 10.40
CA THR A 51 -0.99 5.93 11.46
C THR A 51 -1.42 7.36 11.19
N SER A 52 -1.92 8.05 12.21
CA SER A 52 -2.23 9.48 12.17
C SER A 52 -1.67 10.15 13.41
N ASP A 53 -1.22 11.39 13.25
CA ASP A 53 -0.74 12.24 14.35
C ASP A 53 -1.87 13.14 14.89
N GLY A 54 -3.09 13.00 14.35
CA GLY A 54 -4.26 13.79 14.72
C GLY A 54 -5.10 13.19 15.85
N PRO A 55 -6.20 13.87 16.22
CA PRO A 55 -7.10 13.43 17.30
C PRO A 55 -7.98 12.23 16.94
N PHE A 56 -7.84 11.69 15.73
CA PHE A 56 -8.68 10.62 15.22
C PHE A 56 -7.99 9.26 15.30
N HIS A 57 -8.79 8.22 15.53
CA HIS A 57 -8.31 6.85 15.61
C HIS A 57 -8.12 6.25 14.22
N SER A 58 -7.00 5.58 14.01
CA SER A 58 -6.71 4.85 12.78
C SER A 58 -7.46 3.52 12.74
N SER A 59 -8.00 3.14 11.59
CA SER A 59 -8.71 1.88 11.38
C SER A 59 -8.41 1.26 10.02
N SER A 60 -8.46 -0.07 9.95
CA SER A 60 -8.20 -0.85 8.73
C SER A 60 -9.12 -2.07 8.64
N GLY A 61 -9.81 -2.22 7.52
CA GLY A 61 -10.64 -3.38 7.17
C GLY A 61 -9.88 -4.44 6.39
N SER A 62 -10.40 -5.67 6.38
CA SER A 62 -9.86 -6.81 5.61
C SER A 62 -10.08 -6.69 4.11
N ASP A 63 -11.01 -5.83 3.70
CA ASP A 63 -11.31 -5.48 2.31
C ASP A 63 -10.38 -4.38 1.76
N GLY A 64 -9.40 -3.93 2.54
CA GLY A 64 -8.47 -2.87 2.16
C GLY A 64 -9.03 -1.46 2.31
N LEU A 65 -10.27 -1.30 2.82
CA LEU A 65 -10.78 0.00 3.22
C LEU A 65 -10.11 0.43 4.52
N VAL A 66 -9.42 1.56 4.50
CA VAL A 66 -8.70 2.06 5.67
C VAL A 66 -8.97 3.55 5.84
N GLY A 67 -8.74 4.08 7.04
CA GLY A 67 -9.03 5.47 7.30
C GLY A 67 -8.95 5.88 8.75
N LEU A 68 -9.63 6.98 9.04
CA LEU A 68 -9.70 7.59 10.37
C LEU A 68 -11.15 7.62 10.84
N VAL A 69 -11.35 7.29 12.12
CA VAL A 69 -12.63 7.32 12.81
C VAL A 69 -12.52 8.14 14.09
N GLY A 70 -13.59 8.81 14.50
CA GLY A 70 -13.59 9.56 15.75
C GLY A 70 -14.85 10.37 15.93
N GLU A 71 -14.88 11.19 16.98
CA GLU A 71 -16.00 12.05 17.33
C GLU A 71 -15.65 13.50 16.98
N PRO A 72 -16.14 14.04 15.83
CA PRO A 72 -15.73 15.36 15.34
C PRO A 72 -15.86 16.48 16.37
N THR A 73 -16.95 16.49 17.15
CA THR A 73 -17.25 17.54 18.14
C THR A 73 -16.39 17.49 19.40
N LEU A 74 -15.77 16.34 19.70
CA LEU A 74 -14.78 16.23 20.77
C LEU A 74 -13.37 16.54 20.26
N ALA A 75 -13.09 16.17 19.01
CA ALA A 75 -11.77 16.29 18.40
C ALA A 75 -11.48 17.70 17.85
N LEU A 76 -12.52 18.44 17.43
CA LEU A 76 -12.42 19.74 16.78
C LEU A 76 -13.50 20.70 17.32
N PRO A 77 -13.19 21.99 17.54
CA PRO A 77 -14.22 22.99 17.84
C PRO A 77 -15.22 23.14 16.66
N ASP A 78 -16.52 23.25 16.95
CA ASP A 78 -17.61 23.29 15.96
C ASP A 78 -17.39 24.27 14.78
N LEU A 79 -16.77 25.43 15.04
CA LEU A 79 -16.52 26.48 14.04
C LEU A 79 -15.36 26.17 13.08
N GLN A 80 -14.59 25.11 13.31
CA GLN A 80 -13.35 24.81 12.57
C GLN A 80 -13.43 23.54 11.72
N ILE A 81 -14.52 22.77 11.78
CA ILE A 81 -14.57 21.43 11.16
C ILE A 81 -14.42 21.51 9.62
N ALA A 82 -15.06 22.49 8.98
CA ALA A 82 -14.85 22.75 7.56
C ALA A 82 -13.46 23.37 7.33
N GLY A 83 -12.70 22.85 6.36
CA GLY A 83 -11.36 23.38 6.09
C GLY A 83 -10.27 22.79 6.98
N THR A 84 -10.61 21.91 7.93
CA THR A 84 -9.60 21.22 8.75
C THR A 84 -8.78 20.27 7.89
N ALA A 85 -7.46 20.40 7.96
CA ALA A 85 -6.53 19.47 7.33
C ALA A 85 -6.55 18.13 8.06
N VAL A 86 -6.69 17.05 7.31
CA VAL A 86 -6.66 15.68 7.81
C VAL A 86 -5.57 14.92 7.07
N GLY A 87 -4.70 14.28 7.85
CA GLY A 87 -3.55 13.54 7.35
C GLY A 87 -3.40 12.18 8.04
N PHE A 88 -3.07 11.17 7.25
CA PHE A 88 -2.63 9.87 7.76
C PHE A 88 -1.68 9.19 6.79
N THR A 89 -0.87 8.28 7.32
CA THR A 89 0.04 7.44 6.54
C THR A 89 -0.48 6.02 6.52
N VAL A 90 -0.51 5.43 5.33
CA VAL A 90 -0.80 4.02 5.10
C VAL A 90 0.49 3.28 4.80
N SER A 91 0.70 2.15 5.46
CA SER A 91 1.89 1.32 5.29
C SER A 91 1.53 -0.16 5.31
N ALA A 92 2.32 -0.99 4.63
CA ALA A 92 2.21 -2.44 4.66
C ALA A 92 3.61 -3.05 4.46
N VAL A 93 3.86 -4.23 5.04
CA VAL A 93 5.17 -4.90 4.92
C VAL A 93 5.46 -5.22 3.46
N GLY A 94 6.64 -4.82 2.98
CA GLY A 94 7.03 -5.01 1.58
C GLY A 94 6.52 -3.93 0.61
N TYR A 95 5.88 -2.88 1.12
CA TYR A 95 5.41 -1.73 0.33
C TYR A 95 6.02 -0.43 0.82
N ARG A 96 6.04 0.57 -0.08
CA ARG A 96 6.34 1.96 0.24
C ARG A 96 5.15 2.55 0.97
N SER A 97 5.42 3.29 2.05
CA SER A 97 4.38 4.03 2.76
C SER A 97 3.85 5.18 1.92
N VAL A 98 2.55 5.46 2.02
CA VAL A 98 1.88 6.54 1.30
C VAL A 98 1.23 7.47 2.32
N ALA A 99 1.62 8.75 2.29
CA ALA A 99 0.97 9.80 3.05
C ALA A 99 -0.24 10.33 2.27
N LEU A 100 -1.38 10.41 2.94
CA LEU A 100 -2.63 10.94 2.41
C LEU A 100 -3.00 12.16 3.22
N ASN A 101 -3.04 13.31 2.54
CA ASN A 101 -3.38 14.59 3.14
C ASN A 101 -4.47 15.24 2.31
N GLY A 102 -5.49 15.76 2.99
CA GLY A 102 -6.56 16.49 2.36
C GLY A 102 -7.25 17.40 3.37
N VAL A 103 -8.30 18.05 2.93
CA VAL A 103 -9.06 19.00 3.73
C VAL A 103 -10.48 18.48 3.84
N LEU A 104 -11.03 18.47 5.05
CA LEU A 104 -12.42 18.09 5.26
C LEU A 104 -13.33 19.00 4.41
N PRO A 105 -14.27 18.41 3.65
CA PRO A 105 -15.22 19.19 2.87
C PRO A 105 -16.08 20.08 3.79
N PRO A 106 -16.77 21.09 3.22
CA PRO A 106 -17.73 21.89 3.98
C PRO A 106 -18.72 21.01 4.72
N GLN A 107 -18.82 21.23 6.03
CA GLN A 107 -19.76 20.50 6.87
C GLN A 107 -21.12 21.19 6.87
N PRO A 108 -22.22 20.44 7.03
CA PRO A 108 -23.55 21.04 7.18
C PRO A 108 -23.57 22.00 8.37
N ALA A 109 -24.17 23.19 8.18
CA ALA A 109 -24.18 24.26 9.19
C ALA A 109 -24.99 23.91 10.45
N VAL A 110 -25.88 22.92 10.36
CA VAL A 110 -26.68 22.41 11.47
C VAL A 110 -26.68 20.89 11.38
N PHE A 111 -26.15 20.23 12.40
CA PHE A 111 -26.43 18.79 12.61
C PHE A 111 -27.86 18.70 13.14
N PRO A 112 -28.81 18.09 12.40
CA PRO A 112 -30.20 18.06 12.82
C PRO A 112 -30.31 17.42 14.21
N ALA A 113 -30.90 18.15 15.15
CA ALA A 113 -31.07 17.73 16.54
C ALA A 113 -32.37 16.94 16.76
N GLU A 114 -33.07 16.55 15.68
CA GLU A 114 -34.40 15.95 15.79
C GLU A 114 -34.34 14.54 16.41
N PRO A 115 -35.03 14.31 17.55
CA PRO A 115 -35.06 13.01 18.18
C PRO A 115 -35.82 11.99 17.32
N GLY A 116 -35.19 10.87 16.99
CA GLY A 116 -35.87 9.69 16.45
C GLY A 116 -35.86 9.54 14.94
N VAL A 117 -35.29 10.48 14.20
CA VAL A 117 -34.94 10.27 12.78
C VAL A 117 -33.44 10.01 12.71
N ILE A 118 -33.04 8.77 12.37
CA ILE A 118 -31.66 8.48 11.99
C ILE A 118 -31.47 9.08 10.59
N LEU A 119 -31.41 10.41 10.51
CA LEU A 119 -30.92 11.07 9.31
C LEU A 119 -29.43 10.86 9.31
N LEU A 120 -29.06 9.85 8.56
CA LEU A 120 -27.79 9.72 7.86
C LEU A 120 -27.59 10.95 6.94
N ASP A 121 -27.62 12.17 7.48
CA ASP A 121 -27.34 13.43 6.82
C ASP A 121 -26.09 14.00 7.47
N LYS A 122 -25.00 13.59 6.84
CA LYS A 122 -23.83 12.99 7.46
C LYS A 122 -22.75 14.05 7.56
N PHE A 123 -21.96 13.96 8.63
CA PHE A 123 -20.59 14.43 8.59
C PHE A 123 -20.01 14.11 7.20
N GLN A 124 -19.54 15.13 6.50
CA GLN A 124 -19.00 14.96 5.16
C GLN A 124 -17.57 14.45 5.32
N LEU A 125 -17.40 13.15 5.06
CA LEU A 125 -16.10 12.50 5.16
C LEU A 125 -15.17 12.93 4.03
N LEU A 126 -13.88 12.85 4.29
CA LEU A 126 -12.83 13.02 3.28
C LEU A 126 -12.53 11.68 2.58
N ASP A 127 -12.98 11.54 1.33
CA ASP A 127 -12.73 10.34 0.54
C ASP A 127 -11.52 10.53 -0.38
N PHE A 128 -10.48 9.71 -0.21
CA PHE A 128 -9.31 9.68 -1.08
C PHE A 128 -9.47 8.75 -2.29
N GLY A 129 -10.61 8.08 -2.41
CA GLY A 129 -10.93 7.11 -3.45
C GLY A 129 -10.05 5.87 -3.34
N GLN A 130 -9.54 5.41 -4.48
CA GLN A 130 -8.60 4.29 -4.55
C GLN A 130 -7.15 4.75 -4.60
N ARG A 131 -6.29 4.05 -3.87
CA ARG A 131 -4.84 4.26 -3.86
C ARG A 131 -4.10 2.94 -3.96
N ARG A 132 -3.02 2.95 -4.73
CA ARG A 132 -2.13 1.80 -4.86
C ARG A 132 -0.97 1.93 -3.89
N LEU A 133 -0.66 0.87 -3.16
CA LEU A 133 0.61 0.74 -2.47
C LEU A 133 1.64 0.14 -3.42
N ILE A 134 2.73 0.89 -3.62
CA ILE A 134 3.82 0.47 -4.49
C ILE A 134 4.71 -0.49 -3.71
N ARG A 135 5.00 -1.67 -4.27
CA ARG A 135 5.92 -2.62 -3.63
C ARG A 135 7.33 -2.03 -3.52
N ASN A 136 8.04 -2.35 -2.45
CA ASN A 136 9.44 -1.94 -2.28
C ASN A 136 10.32 -2.56 -3.37
N ALA A 137 11.35 -1.81 -3.80
CA ALA A 137 12.35 -2.32 -4.71
C ALA A 137 13.03 -3.56 -4.12
N VAL A 138 13.32 -4.54 -4.96
CA VAL A 138 13.94 -5.81 -4.54
C VAL A 138 15.37 -5.89 -5.04
N THR A 139 16.25 -6.43 -4.21
CA THR A 139 17.60 -6.81 -4.63
C THR A 139 17.54 -8.19 -5.26
N ILE A 140 18.11 -8.35 -6.46
CA ILE A 140 18.29 -9.65 -7.11
C ILE A 140 19.72 -10.09 -6.91
N GLN A 141 19.92 -11.30 -6.40
CA GLN A 141 21.23 -11.88 -6.17
C GLN A 141 21.23 -13.36 -6.53
N GLY A 142 22.41 -13.87 -6.86
CA GLY A 142 22.60 -15.31 -7.04
C GLY A 142 23.99 -15.63 -7.53
N ARG A 143 24.14 -16.80 -8.15
CA ARG A 143 25.43 -17.32 -8.61
C ARG A 143 25.40 -17.67 -10.08
N VAL A 144 26.55 -17.47 -10.75
CA VAL A 144 26.72 -17.78 -12.17
C VAL A 144 27.57 -19.02 -12.33
N PHE A 145 27.05 -20.03 -13.03
CA PHE A 145 27.76 -21.27 -13.33
C PHE A 145 27.72 -21.57 -14.82
N ARG A 146 28.78 -22.19 -15.33
CA ARG A 146 28.81 -22.85 -16.63
C ARG A 146 28.65 -24.35 -16.44
N ARG A 147 27.84 -25.00 -17.27
CA ARG A 147 27.79 -26.46 -17.32
C ARG A 147 28.84 -26.97 -18.32
N ILE A 148 29.81 -27.77 -17.86
CA ILE A 148 30.85 -28.39 -18.68
C ILE A 148 30.93 -29.87 -18.32
N ALA A 149 30.75 -30.75 -19.30
CA ALA A 149 30.77 -32.20 -19.11
C ALA A 149 29.87 -32.69 -17.94
N GLY A 150 28.72 -32.04 -17.74
CA GLY A 150 27.78 -32.37 -16.66
C GLY A 150 28.08 -31.72 -15.31
N ALA A 151 29.27 -31.15 -15.09
CA ALA A 151 29.64 -30.43 -13.87
C ALA A 151 29.29 -28.93 -13.95
N PHE A 152 28.99 -28.31 -12.81
CA PHE A 152 28.81 -26.86 -12.67
C PHE A 152 30.13 -26.22 -12.26
N GLN A 153 30.70 -25.40 -13.14
CA GLN A 153 31.90 -24.62 -12.87
C GLN A 153 31.50 -23.17 -12.57
N PRO A 154 31.93 -22.57 -11.44
CA PRO A 154 31.66 -21.17 -11.14
C PRO A 154 32.31 -20.25 -12.20
N LEU A 155 31.61 -19.17 -12.56
CA LEU A 155 32.08 -18.17 -13.50
C LEU A 155 32.34 -16.82 -12.80
N PRO A 156 33.47 -16.66 -12.08
CA PRO A 156 33.86 -15.35 -11.56
C PRO A 156 34.11 -14.36 -12.70
N GLY A 157 33.78 -13.09 -12.47
CA GLY A 157 33.91 -12.02 -13.46
C GLY A 157 32.83 -12.00 -14.53
N ALA A 158 31.85 -12.92 -14.51
CA ALA A 158 30.70 -12.87 -15.41
C ALA A 158 29.85 -11.62 -15.17
N THR A 159 29.51 -10.92 -16.25
CA THR A 159 28.58 -9.79 -16.21
C THR A 159 27.15 -10.32 -16.35
N VAL A 160 26.30 -10.01 -15.38
CA VAL A 160 24.86 -10.26 -15.43
C VAL A 160 24.17 -8.95 -15.74
N ALA A 161 23.33 -8.91 -16.77
CA ALA A 161 22.61 -7.73 -17.22
C ALA A 161 21.10 -8.00 -17.28
N ILE A 162 20.28 -7.03 -16.89
CA ILE A 162 18.84 -7.04 -17.21
C ILE A 162 18.68 -6.54 -18.64
N THR A 163 18.19 -7.39 -19.54
CA THR A 163 18.07 -7.05 -20.98
C THR A 163 16.65 -6.80 -21.44
N ALA A 164 15.66 -7.31 -20.70
CA ALA A 164 14.27 -6.98 -20.90
C ALA A 164 13.52 -7.02 -19.57
N ALA A 165 12.45 -6.24 -19.50
CA ALA A 165 11.56 -6.21 -18.36
C ALA A 165 10.14 -5.93 -18.84
N THR A 166 9.16 -6.69 -18.37
CA THR A 166 7.75 -6.42 -18.65
C THR A 166 7.10 -5.83 -17.41
N GLN A 167 6.46 -4.67 -17.57
CA GLN A 167 5.76 -4.03 -16.47
C GLN A 167 4.51 -4.81 -16.06
N VAL A 168 4.08 -4.59 -14.82
CA VAL A 168 2.77 -5.09 -14.41
C VAL A 168 1.70 -4.27 -15.13
N PRO A 169 0.67 -4.90 -15.74
CA PRO A 169 -0.34 -4.19 -16.51
C PRO A 169 -1.05 -3.10 -15.70
N ALA A 170 -1.40 -1.99 -16.35
CA ALA A 170 -2.25 -0.97 -15.75
C ALA A 170 -3.69 -1.52 -15.53
N LEU A 171 -4.38 -1.01 -14.51
CA LEU A 171 -5.84 -1.23 -14.33
C LEU A 171 -6.61 -0.87 -15.61
N ALA A 172 -7.66 -1.64 -15.92
CA ALA A 172 -8.68 -1.20 -16.86
C ALA A 172 -9.24 0.17 -16.42
N GLY A 173 -9.16 1.17 -17.30
CA GLY A 173 -9.62 2.54 -17.03
C GLY A 173 -8.59 3.47 -16.37
N ALA A 174 -7.41 2.99 -15.98
CA ALA A 174 -6.32 3.88 -15.58
C ALA A 174 -5.52 4.30 -16.82
N THR A 175 -5.30 5.60 -17.02
CA THR A 175 -4.30 6.06 -17.99
C THR A 175 -2.94 5.52 -17.52
N PRO A 176 -2.24 4.70 -18.30
CA PRO A 176 -0.90 4.28 -17.94
C PRO A 176 -0.05 5.54 -17.81
N LEU A 177 0.52 5.79 -16.63
CA LEU A 177 1.66 6.70 -16.59
C LEU A 177 2.74 6.05 -17.47
N PRO A 178 3.32 6.75 -18.46
CA PRO A 178 4.49 6.24 -19.15
C PRO A 178 5.63 6.16 -18.12
N VAL A 179 5.82 4.98 -17.55
CA VAL A 179 6.93 4.72 -16.63
C VAL A 179 8.11 4.30 -17.49
N PRO A 180 9.26 5.00 -17.43
CA PRO A 180 10.47 4.54 -18.10
C PRO A 180 10.79 3.12 -17.62
N VAL A 181 11.29 2.26 -18.50
CA VAL A 181 11.76 0.92 -18.12
C VAL A 181 13.06 1.07 -17.31
N ALA A 182 12.93 1.61 -16.09
CA ALA A 182 14.02 1.85 -15.15
C ALA A 182 14.49 0.50 -14.62
N GLY A 183 15.33 -0.18 -15.39
CA GLY A 183 15.74 -1.55 -15.09
C GLY A 183 16.57 -2.21 -16.17
N VAL A 184 16.24 -1.95 -17.46
CA VAL A 184 17.02 -2.50 -18.58
C VAL A 184 18.38 -1.80 -18.66
N GLY A 185 19.44 -2.58 -18.84
CA GLY A 185 20.83 -2.11 -18.84
C GLY A 185 21.49 -2.09 -17.47
N ILE A 186 20.76 -2.40 -16.39
CA ILE A 186 21.38 -2.63 -15.08
C ILE A 186 22.27 -3.87 -15.16
N THR A 187 23.51 -3.74 -14.70
CA THR A 187 24.49 -4.82 -14.70
C THR A 187 25.10 -5.05 -13.32
N ALA A 188 25.56 -6.28 -13.09
CA ALA A 188 26.38 -6.68 -11.96
C ALA A 188 27.50 -7.60 -12.45
N ILE A 189 28.66 -7.53 -11.81
CA ILE A 189 29.79 -8.42 -12.10
C ILE A 189 29.88 -9.46 -10.98
N ALA A 190 29.97 -10.73 -11.35
CA ALA A 190 30.11 -11.82 -10.42
C ALA A 190 31.48 -11.76 -9.71
N ASN A 191 31.49 -11.90 -8.39
CA ASN A 191 32.70 -11.87 -7.57
C ASN A 191 33.56 -13.14 -7.74
N ALA A 192 34.63 -13.28 -6.96
CA ALA A 192 35.52 -14.45 -6.99
C ALA A 192 34.82 -15.79 -6.67
N PHE A 193 33.67 -15.76 -6.00
CA PHE A 193 32.81 -16.91 -5.70
C PHE A 193 31.67 -17.09 -6.71
N ALA A 194 31.74 -16.38 -7.84
CA ALA A 194 30.72 -16.29 -8.88
C ALA A 194 29.36 -15.77 -8.40
N GLU A 195 29.31 -15.04 -7.28
CA GLU A 195 28.11 -14.40 -6.77
C GLU A 195 27.94 -13.01 -7.38
N TYR A 196 26.72 -12.68 -7.81
CA TYR A 196 26.37 -11.36 -8.31
C TYR A 196 25.23 -10.77 -7.48
N ARG A 197 25.20 -9.44 -7.42
CA ARG A 197 24.13 -8.68 -6.78
C ARG A 197 23.78 -7.48 -7.65
N LEU A 198 22.58 -7.49 -8.22
CA LEU A 198 22.03 -6.33 -8.93
C LEU A 198 21.59 -5.28 -7.90
N PRO A 199 21.72 -3.98 -8.21
CA PRO A 199 21.16 -2.92 -7.38
C PRO A 199 19.64 -3.11 -7.25
N PRO A 200 18.99 -2.49 -6.23
CA PRO A 200 17.55 -2.58 -6.08
C PRO A 200 16.83 -2.15 -7.35
N VAL A 201 15.94 -3.01 -7.85
CA VAL A 201 15.11 -2.75 -9.01
C VAL A 201 13.65 -2.65 -8.60
N GLU A 202 12.91 -1.76 -9.25
CA GLU A 202 11.45 -1.75 -9.12
C GLU A 202 10.87 -3.08 -9.63
N ARG A 203 9.72 -3.51 -9.09
CA ARG A 203 9.18 -4.82 -9.44
C ARG A 203 8.58 -4.80 -10.85
N PHE A 204 9.04 -5.72 -11.67
CA PHE A 204 8.50 -6.04 -12.97
C PHE A 204 7.68 -7.34 -12.90
N ALA A 205 6.72 -7.52 -13.80
CA ALA A 205 6.00 -8.79 -13.94
C ALA A 205 6.94 -9.91 -14.38
N THR A 206 7.87 -9.60 -15.29
CA THR A 206 8.93 -10.50 -15.75
C THR A 206 10.24 -9.73 -15.97
N LEU A 207 11.36 -10.40 -15.74
CA LEU A 207 12.71 -9.92 -16.01
C LEU A 207 13.47 -10.95 -16.83
N THR A 208 14.19 -10.48 -17.85
CA THR A 208 15.14 -11.29 -18.62
C THR A 208 16.56 -10.91 -18.23
N LEU A 209 17.32 -11.89 -17.76
CA LEU A 209 18.73 -11.74 -17.43
C LEU A 209 19.61 -12.32 -18.55
N GLN A 210 20.60 -11.57 -18.99
CA GLN A 210 21.66 -12.04 -19.86
C GLN A 210 22.97 -12.15 -19.08
N VAL A 211 23.66 -13.27 -19.26
CA VAL A 211 24.99 -13.49 -18.68
C VAL A 211 26.03 -13.42 -19.79
N THR A 212 27.01 -12.54 -19.63
CA THR A 212 28.18 -12.43 -20.51
C THR A 212 29.41 -12.86 -19.71
N ALA A 213 29.99 -14.01 -20.07
CA ALA A 213 31.20 -14.49 -19.42
C ALA A 213 32.43 -13.69 -19.90
N PRO A 214 33.42 -13.41 -19.03
CA PRO A 214 34.71 -12.90 -19.46
C PRO A 214 35.36 -13.96 -20.35
N VAL A 215 35.54 -13.62 -21.62
CA VAL A 215 35.99 -14.56 -22.65
C VAL A 215 37.43 -14.99 -22.38
N LEU A 216 37.60 -16.29 -22.16
CA LEU A 216 38.35 -17.14 -23.10
C LEU A 216 37.38 -18.22 -23.60
N GLY A 217 36.66 -17.93 -24.70
CA GLY A 217 35.71 -18.85 -25.36
C GLY A 217 34.38 -18.23 -25.83
N ALA A 218 33.78 -18.83 -26.86
CA ALA A 218 32.59 -18.34 -27.57
C ALA A 218 31.35 -18.08 -26.67
N PRO A 219 30.51 -17.09 -27.01
CA PRO A 219 29.33 -16.73 -26.24
C PRO A 219 28.35 -17.90 -26.12
N VAL A 220 27.86 -18.15 -24.90
CA VAL A 220 26.78 -19.13 -24.65
C VAL A 220 25.45 -18.43 -24.84
N VAL A 221 24.77 -18.72 -25.94
CA VAL A 221 23.37 -18.32 -26.16
C VAL A 221 22.48 -19.27 -25.35
N ILE A 222 21.87 -18.77 -24.28
CA ILE A 222 20.81 -19.49 -23.59
C ILE A 222 19.53 -19.29 -24.41
N VAL A 223 19.20 -20.29 -25.25
CA VAL A 223 17.93 -20.33 -25.98
C VAL A 223 16.81 -20.63 -24.99
N ALA A 224 15.82 -19.74 -24.93
CA ALA A 224 14.63 -19.91 -24.11
C ALA A 224 13.91 -21.23 -24.45
N PRO A 225 13.24 -21.88 -23.50
CA PRO A 225 12.39 -23.03 -23.81
C PRO A 225 11.16 -22.59 -24.61
N PRO A 226 10.54 -23.52 -25.36
CA PRO A 226 9.26 -23.26 -25.99
C PRO A 226 8.19 -22.90 -24.94
N ALA A 227 7.27 -22.03 -25.34
CA ALA A 227 6.15 -21.56 -24.54
C ALA A 227 5.42 -22.75 -23.87
N GLY A 228 5.30 -22.70 -22.54
CA GLY A 228 4.68 -23.74 -21.73
C GLY A 228 5.62 -24.66 -20.96
N SER A 229 6.93 -24.39 -20.93
CA SER A 229 7.87 -25.11 -20.06
C SER A 229 8.59 -24.17 -19.09
N ASN A 230 8.38 -24.39 -17.79
CA ASN A 230 9.08 -23.70 -16.71
C ASN A 230 10.57 -24.05 -16.77
N VAL A 231 11.43 -23.17 -17.31
CA VAL A 231 12.83 -23.18 -16.88
C VAL A 231 12.88 -22.51 -15.52
N VAL A 232 12.89 -23.36 -14.51
CA VAL A 232 13.37 -23.04 -13.18
C VAL A 232 14.88 -22.82 -13.32
N GLN A 233 15.30 -21.59 -13.54
CA GLN A 233 16.58 -21.15 -12.98
C GLN A 233 16.25 -20.75 -11.55
N ASP A 234 16.56 -21.65 -10.62
CA ASP A 234 16.10 -21.63 -9.23
C ASP A 234 16.67 -20.40 -8.50
N PHE A 235 15.98 -19.26 -8.62
CA PHE A 235 16.06 -18.17 -7.66
C PHE A 235 14.91 -18.39 -6.70
N ARG A 236 15.18 -19.09 -5.58
CA ARG A 236 14.23 -19.11 -4.47
C ARG A 236 14.19 -17.71 -3.87
N LEU A 237 13.05 -17.04 -4.06
CA LEU A 237 12.62 -15.91 -3.23
C LEU A 237 12.05 -16.44 -1.91
#